data_AF-A0A268EZU5-F1
#
_entry.id   AF-A0A268EZU5-F1
#
_cell.length_a   1.000
_cell.length_b   1.000
_cell.length_c   1.000
_cell.angle_alpha   90.00
_cell.angle_beta   90.00
_cell.angle_gamma   90.00
#
_symmetry.space_group_name_H-M   'P 1'
#
loop_
_entity.id
_entity.type
_entity.pdbx_description
1 polymer ?
#
loop_
_entity_poly.entity_id
_entity_poly.type
_entity_poly.pdbx_seq_one_letter_code
_entity_poly.pdbx_strand_id
1 'polypeptide(L)'
;MNARALLRNDIRQMLKDPMLLASVIGPLAVFVFVRYLFRPLSVWVEERYAFDMMSHAEFAAMLLLTVIPLLAGVMTGLLMLDERDENLIAYFAVTPLTRKGYYRYRLLLPSGLACLMSAVYLLFGGIVDVRVEMLYPLLLTSAEAPCIALFLAAFAANKVEGLALSKLCGLLFVGPVLVFFVPGPWQAVGIILPTYWPSESYLQAASGESGLAAVTFGIGAAYHMLLLYIADRAFAKRMD
;
A
#
# COMPACT_ATOMS: atom_id res chain seq x y z
N MET A 1 -20.11 17.34 -17.72
CA MET A 1 -19.01 17.84 -16.87
C MET A 1 -17.73 17.12 -17.31
N ASN A 2 -16.75 17.84 -17.87
CA ASN A 2 -15.56 17.22 -18.47
C ASN A 2 -14.66 16.59 -17.39
N ALA A 3 -14.07 15.42 -17.64
CA ALA A 3 -13.17 14.72 -16.71
C ALA A 3 -12.04 15.59 -16.15
N ARG A 4 -11.57 16.58 -16.94
CA ARG A 4 -10.58 17.58 -16.52
C ARG A 4 -11.08 18.54 -15.43
N ALA A 5 -12.36 18.89 -15.45
CA ALA A 5 -12.94 19.77 -14.43
C ALA A 5 -13.12 19.04 -13.10
N LEU A 6 -13.50 17.75 -13.14
CA LEU A 6 -13.52 16.86 -11.99
C LEU A 6 -12.13 16.71 -11.39
N LEU A 7 -11.14 16.28 -12.19
CA LEU A 7 -9.75 16.16 -11.73
C LEU A 7 -9.20 17.46 -11.12
N ARG A 8 -9.51 18.63 -11.70
CA ARG A 8 -9.04 19.92 -11.16
C ARG A 8 -9.71 20.27 -9.83
N ASN A 9 -10.99 19.93 -9.65
CA ASN A 9 -11.68 20.13 -8.38
C ASN A 9 -11.17 19.14 -7.33
N ASP A 10 -11.00 17.87 -7.71
CA ASP A 10 -10.47 16.84 -6.83
C ASP A 10 -9.04 17.15 -6.40
N ILE A 11 -8.13 17.62 -7.26
CA ILE A 11 -6.79 18.06 -6.82
C ILE A 11 -6.88 19.20 -5.80
N ARG A 12 -7.78 20.16 -6.04
CA ARG A 12 -7.94 21.32 -5.15
C ARG A 12 -8.60 20.93 -3.82
N GLN A 13 -9.41 19.87 -3.82
CA GLN A 13 -10.08 19.30 -2.66
C GLN A 13 -9.15 18.34 -1.91
N MET A 14 -8.34 17.54 -2.62
CA MET A 14 -7.26 16.70 -2.09
C MET A 14 -6.26 17.52 -1.28
N LEU A 15 -5.90 18.72 -1.75
CA LEU A 15 -5.00 19.62 -1.02
C LEU A 15 -5.63 20.28 0.22
N LYS A 16 -6.94 20.13 0.42
CA LYS A 16 -7.66 20.65 1.59
C LYS A 16 -8.13 19.55 2.53
N ASP A 17 -8.24 18.33 2.02
CA ASP A 17 -8.62 17.15 2.78
C ASP A 17 -7.37 16.58 3.48
N PRO A 18 -7.32 16.63 4.82
CA PRO A 18 -6.17 16.14 5.58
C PRO A 18 -5.90 14.64 5.34
N MET A 19 -6.91 13.85 4.99
CA MET A 19 -6.75 12.41 4.72
C MET A 19 -6.05 12.16 3.38
N LEU A 20 -6.45 12.89 2.35
CA LEU A 20 -5.80 12.82 1.04
C LEU A 20 -4.39 13.41 1.07
N LEU A 21 -4.19 14.51 1.79
CA LEU A 21 -2.86 15.09 2.03
C LEU A 21 -1.90 14.09 2.67
N ALA A 22 -2.32 13.38 3.72
CA ALA A 22 -1.47 12.39 4.37
C ALA A 22 -1.19 11.16 3.49
N SER A 23 -2.07 10.80 2.54
CA SER A 23 -1.79 9.77 1.54
C SER A 23 -0.68 10.14 0.55
N VAL A 24 -0.42 11.44 0.35
CA VAL A 24 0.67 11.96 -0.50
C VAL A 24 1.92 12.25 0.34
N ILE A 25 1.75 12.99 1.44
CA ILE A 25 2.85 13.42 2.32
C ILE A 25 3.49 12.23 3.02
N GLY A 26 2.71 11.24 3.44
CA GLY A 26 3.22 10.07 4.15
C GLY A 26 4.26 9.29 3.35
N PRO A 27 3.93 8.80 2.13
CA PRO A 27 4.91 8.15 1.25
C PRO A 27 6.13 9.02 0.91
N LEU A 28 5.93 10.33 0.70
CA LEU A 28 7.04 11.26 0.49
C LEU A 28 7.96 11.37 1.71
N ALA A 29 7.38 11.40 2.92
CA ALA A 29 8.15 11.40 4.16
C ALA A 29 8.96 10.11 4.32
N VAL A 30 8.36 8.96 3.97
CA VAL A 30 9.07 7.66 3.93
C VAL A 30 10.24 7.70 2.94
N PHE A 31 10.02 8.22 1.74
CA PHE A 31 11.07 8.38 0.74
C PHE A 31 12.20 9.28 1.24
N VAL A 32 11.88 10.46 1.78
CA VAL A 32 12.87 11.40 2.34
C VAL A 32 13.65 10.77 3.48
N PHE A 33 12.96 10.04 4.36
CA PHE A 33 13.58 9.32 5.47
C PHE A 33 14.61 8.31 4.95
N VAL A 34 14.22 7.47 4.01
CA VAL A 34 15.10 6.45 3.43
C VAL A 34 16.29 7.06 2.70
N ARG A 35 16.03 8.06 1.86
CA ARG A 35 17.07 8.64 1.01
C ARG A 35 18.10 9.47 1.79
N TYR A 36 17.65 10.21 2.80
CA TYR A 36 18.49 11.21 3.47
C TYR A 36 18.75 10.94 4.94
N LEU A 37 17.82 10.32 5.68
CA LEU A 37 17.97 10.14 7.12
C LEU A 37 18.48 8.75 7.51
N PHE A 38 18.21 7.71 6.73
CA PHE A 38 18.54 6.33 7.13
C PHE A 38 20.04 6.13 7.39
N ARG A 39 20.91 6.59 6.49
CA ARG A 39 22.37 6.42 6.61
C ARG A 39 23.00 7.30 7.71
N PRO A 40 22.67 8.60 7.85
CA PRO A 40 23.13 9.36 9.02
C PRO A 40 22.65 8.77 10.34
N LEU A 41 21.42 8.25 10.38
CA LEU A 41 20.87 7.61 11.56
C LEU A 41 21.61 6.32 11.89
N SER A 42 21.97 5.50 10.90
CA SER A 42 22.73 4.27 11.13
C SER A 42 24.08 4.54 11.76
N VAL A 43 24.84 5.53 11.25
CA VAL A 43 26.12 5.95 11.83
C VAL A 43 25.96 6.44 13.27
N TRP A 44 24.95 7.27 13.53
CA TRP A 44 24.69 7.79 14.88
C TRP A 44 24.32 6.68 15.88
N VAL A 45 23.52 5.69 15.45
CA VAL A 45 23.16 4.54 16.28
C VAL A 45 24.36 3.63 16.54
N GLU A 46 25.20 3.40 15.53
CA GLU A 46 26.41 2.59 15.64
C GLU A 46 27.38 3.23 16.65
N GLU A 47 27.64 4.54 16.54
CA GLU A 47 28.52 5.26 17.46
C GLU A 47 28.02 5.23 18.92
N ARG A 48 26.69 5.27 19.13
CA ARG A 48 26.12 5.42 20.48
C ARG A 48 25.79 4.10 21.17
N TYR A 49 25.43 3.08 20.39
CA TYR A 49 24.90 1.81 20.89
C TYR A 49 25.65 0.59 20.37
N ALA A 50 26.70 0.76 19.54
CA ALA A 50 27.44 -0.33 18.89
C ALA A 50 26.54 -1.29 18.09
N PHE A 51 25.44 -0.77 17.53
CA PHE A 51 24.49 -1.52 16.73
C PHE A 51 24.53 -1.05 15.27
N ASP A 52 24.90 -1.96 14.37
CA ASP A 52 24.94 -1.69 12.94
C ASP A 52 23.55 -1.87 12.30
N MET A 53 22.85 -0.75 12.04
CA MET A 53 21.57 -0.77 11.34
C MET A 53 21.70 -1.16 9.85
N MET A 54 22.87 -0.98 9.23
CA MET A 54 23.08 -1.28 7.81
C MET A 54 23.00 -2.79 7.54
N SER A 55 23.38 -3.62 8.50
CA SER A 55 23.19 -5.08 8.41
C SER A 55 21.72 -5.52 8.24
N HIS A 56 20.76 -4.65 8.61
CA HIS A 56 19.33 -4.89 8.49
C HIS A 56 18.65 -3.92 7.50
N ALA A 57 19.42 -3.33 6.59
CA ALA A 57 18.91 -2.32 5.67
C ALA A 57 17.83 -2.85 4.72
N GLU A 58 17.95 -4.10 4.27
CA GLU A 58 16.93 -4.75 3.42
C GLU A 58 15.59 -4.89 4.15
N PHE A 59 15.62 -5.29 5.42
CA PHE A 59 14.43 -5.34 6.27
C PHE A 59 13.77 -3.97 6.41
N ALA A 60 14.56 -2.94 6.74
CA ALA A 60 14.06 -1.59 6.85
C ALA A 60 13.46 -1.10 5.52
N ALA A 61 14.09 -1.42 4.40
CA ALA A 61 13.63 -1.03 3.08
C ALA A 61 12.27 -1.67 2.74
N MET A 62 12.13 -2.98 2.91
CA MET A 62 10.86 -3.65 2.62
C MET A 62 9.74 -3.26 3.59
N LEU A 63 10.06 -3.07 4.88
CA LEU A 63 9.08 -2.61 5.87
C LEU A 63 8.54 -1.23 5.51
N LEU A 64 9.43 -0.30 5.13
CA LEU A 64 9.06 1.07 4.75
C LEU A 64 8.34 1.11 3.39
N LEU A 65 8.69 0.21 2.46
CA LEU A 65 7.95 0.04 1.22
C LEU A 65 6.48 -0.32 1.49
N THR A 66 6.20 -1.23 2.45
CA THR A 66 4.83 -1.62 2.84
C THR A 66 4.01 -0.47 3.45
N VAL A 67 4.67 0.53 4.05
CA VAL A 67 3.97 1.72 4.61
C VAL A 67 3.25 2.51 3.51
N ILE A 68 3.83 2.58 2.31
CA ILE A 68 3.30 3.38 1.20
C ILE A 68 1.88 2.94 0.79
N PRO A 69 1.64 1.68 0.37
CA PRO A 69 0.30 1.23 0.01
C PRO A 69 -0.65 1.15 1.22
N LEU A 70 -0.13 0.90 2.43
CA LEU A 70 -0.94 0.93 3.65
C LEU A 70 -1.58 2.30 3.87
N LEU A 71 -0.78 3.37 3.81
CA LEU A 71 -1.29 4.73 3.98
C LEU A 71 -2.28 5.11 2.88
N ALA A 72 -1.94 4.82 1.62
CA ALA A 72 -2.83 5.11 0.49
C ALA A 72 -4.15 4.34 0.59
N GLY A 73 -4.08 3.05 0.89
CA GLY A 73 -5.25 2.17 1.02
C GLY A 73 -6.16 2.54 2.20
N VAL A 74 -5.58 2.77 3.38
CA VAL A 74 -6.36 3.17 4.57
C VAL A 74 -7.07 4.50 4.34
N MET A 75 -6.37 5.51 3.81
CA MET A 75 -6.98 6.81 3.58
C MET A 75 -8.09 6.75 2.54
N THR A 76 -7.88 5.98 1.47
CA THR A 76 -8.91 5.75 0.45
C THR A 76 -10.12 5.03 1.03
N GLY A 77 -9.91 3.97 1.82
CA GLY A 77 -10.99 3.21 2.43
C GLY A 77 -11.82 4.04 3.40
N LEU A 78 -11.18 4.83 4.26
CA LEU A 78 -11.87 5.71 5.20
C LEU A 78 -12.62 6.85 4.50
N LEU A 79 -12.09 7.38 3.40
CA LEU A 79 -12.75 8.38 2.57
C LEU A 79 -14.00 7.81 1.90
N MET A 80 -13.91 6.58 1.37
CA MET A 80 -15.07 5.88 0.83
C MET A 80 -16.14 5.59 1.89
N LEU A 81 -15.73 5.32 3.13
CA LEU A 81 -16.64 5.16 4.26
C LEU A 81 -17.32 6.49 4.64
N ASP A 82 -16.57 7.59 4.67
CA ASP A 82 -17.11 8.94 4.92
C ASP A 82 -18.19 9.29 3.89
N GLU A 83 -17.89 9.06 2.60
CA GLU A 83 -18.82 9.31 1.51
C GLU A 83 -20.05 8.40 1.56
N ARG A 84 -19.91 7.17 2.09
CA ARG A 84 -21.04 6.26 2.29
C ARG A 84 -21.90 6.69 3.48
N ASP A 85 -21.28 7.04 4.60
CA ASP A 85 -21.98 7.48 5.82
C ASP A 85 -22.79 8.77 5.57
N GLU A 86 -22.28 9.66 4.72
CA GLU A 86 -22.99 10.86 4.26
C GLU A 86 -24.00 10.62 3.11
N ASN A 87 -24.22 9.38 2.68
CA ASN A 87 -25.07 9.01 1.54
C ASN A 87 -24.69 9.68 0.20
N LEU A 88 -23.45 10.15 0.05
CA LEU A 88 -22.95 10.80 -1.17
C LEU A 88 -22.95 9.87 -2.38
N ILE A 89 -22.88 8.55 -2.17
CA ILE A 89 -22.95 7.55 -3.25
C ILE A 89 -24.27 7.63 -4.03
N ALA A 90 -25.39 7.92 -3.35
CA ALA A 90 -26.69 8.11 -4.00
C ALA A 90 -26.71 9.38 -4.86
N TYR A 91 -26.08 10.46 -4.37
CA TYR A 91 -25.92 11.69 -5.13
C TYR A 91 -25.02 11.49 -6.36
N PHE A 92 -23.94 10.72 -6.27
CA PHE A 92 -23.10 10.42 -7.44
C PHE A 92 -23.84 9.60 -8.51
N ALA A 93 -24.85 8.81 -8.14
CA ALA A 93 -25.64 8.02 -9.08
C ALA A 93 -26.39 8.87 -10.12
N VAL A 94 -26.82 10.08 -9.75
CA VAL A 94 -27.52 11.03 -10.63
C VAL A 94 -26.56 11.97 -11.38
N THR A 95 -25.26 11.89 -11.11
CA THR A 95 -24.23 12.64 -11.86
C THR A 95 -23.72 11.85 -13.06
N PRO A 96 -23.09 12.49 -14.06
CA PRO A 96 -22.45 11.80 -15.18
C PRO A 96 -21.35 10.81 -14.76
N LEU A 97 -20.85 10.91 -13.52
CA LEU A 97 -19.85 9.99 -12.98
C LEU A 97 -20.45 8.59 -12.77
N THR A 98 -21.74 8.49 -12.41
CA THR A 98 -22.45 7.26 -12.02
C THR A 98 -21.79 6.52 -10.83
N ARG A 99 -22.49 5.54 -10.23
CA ARG A 99 -21.91 4.72 -9.14
C ARG A 99 -20.64 3.96 -9.58
N LYS A 100 -20.63 3.46 -10.82
CA LYS A 100 -19.49 2.71 -11.38
C LYS A 100 -18.28 3.59 -11.68
N GLY A 101 -18.49 4.83 -12.14
CA GLY A 101 -17.39 5.75 -12.38
C GLY A 101 -16.82 6.31 -11.07
N TYR A 102 -17.64 6.56 -10.05
CA TYR A 102 -17.18 6.87 -8.69
C TYR A 102 -16.24 5.77 -8.16
N TYR A 103 -16.71 4.52 -8.18
CA TYR A 103 -15.93 3.36 -7.72
C TYR A 103 -14.57 3.28 -8.43
N ARG A 104 -14.54 3.34 -9.76
CA ARG A 104 -13.30 3.28 -10.54
C ARG A 104 -12.37 4.44 -10.24
N TYR A 105 -12.91 5.65 -10.11
CA TYR A 105 -12.13 6.83 -9.83
C TYR A 105 -11.47 6.78 -8.44
N ARG A 106 -12.24 6.40 -7.41
CA ARG A 106 -11.78 6.32 -6.02
C ARG A 106 -10.76 5.21 -5.80
N LEU A 107 -10.78 4.15 -6.60
CA LEU A 107 -9.79 3.08 -6.54
C LEU A 107 -8.56 3.36 -7.41
N LEU A 108 -8.74 3.76 -8.67
CA LEU A 108 -7.62 3.90 -9.60
C LEU A 108 -6.69 5.05 -9.23
N LEU A 109 -7.21 6.18 -8.75
CA LEU A 109 -6.38 7.35 -8.49
C LEU A 109 -5.42 7.14 -7.31
N PRO A 110 -5.88 6.70 -6.12
CA PRO A 110 -4.97 6.46 -5.00
C PRO A 110 -4.07 5.24 -5.20
N SER A 111 -4.56 4.20 -5.89
CA SER A 111 -3.72 3.03 -6.25
C SER A 111 -2.62 3.42 -7.25
N GLY A 112 -2.94 4.26 -8.23
CA GLY A 112 -1.97 4.82 -9.17
C GLY A 112 -0.94 5.71 -8.47
N LEU A 113 -1.37 6.52 -7.51
CA LEU A 113 -0.47 7.31 -6.67
C LEU A 113 0.44 6.41 -5.81
N ALA A 114 -0.11 5.38 -5.16
CA ALA A 114 0.67 4.43 -4.37
C ALA A 114 1.71 3.69 -5.22
N CYS A 115 1.33 3.27 -6.43
CA CYS A 115 2.24 2.67 -7.41
C CYS A 115 3.37 3.65 -7.78
N LEU A 116 3.03 4.89 -8.11
CA LEU A 116 4.01 5.93 -8.44
C LEU A 116 4.98 6.18 -7.27
N MET A 117 4.47 6.34 -6.05
CA MET A 117 5.29 6.59 -4.87
C MET A 117 6.17 5.39 -4.51
N SER A 118 5.66 4.17 -4.67
CA SER A 118 6.44 2.94 -4.47
C SER A 118 7.54 2.80 -5.54
N ALA A 119 7.26 3.18 -6.79
CA ALA A 119 8.27 3.20 -7.85
C ALA A 119 9.36 4.24 -7.57
N VAL A 120 8.97 5.45 -7.17
CA VAL A 120 9.92 6.50 -6.76
C VAL A 120 10.78 6.02 -5.59
N TYR A 121 10.17 5.37 -4.61
CA TYR A 121 10.87 4.79 -3.47
C TYR A 121 11.91 3.74 -3.90
N LEU A 122 11.52 2.79 -4.75
CA LEU A 122 12.43 1.72 -5.19
C LEU A 122 13.57 2.24 -6.07
N LEU A 123 13.29 3.19 -6.97
CA LEU A 123 14.28 3.71 -7.91
C LEU A 123 15.27 4.69 -7.26
N PHE A 124 14.78 5.51 -6.32
CA PHE A 124 15.57 6.61 -5.77
C PHE A 124 15.90 6.47 -4.29
N GLY A 125 15.37 5.45 -3.60
CA GLY A 125 15.59 5.24 -2.15
C GLY A 125 17.06 4.96 -1.82
N GLY A 126 17.76 4.24 -2.68
CA GLY A 126 19.21 4.04 -2.59
C GLY A 126 19.68 3.14 -1.44
N ILE A 127 18.78 2.33 -0.87
CA ILE A 127 19.14 1.30 0.13
C ILE A 127 19.65 0.01 -0.56
N VAL A 128 18.97 -0.40 -1.63
CA VAL A 128 19.29 -1.62 -2.39
C VAL A 128 19.51 -1.24 -3.85
N ASP A 129 20.37 -1.99 -4.53
CA ASP A 129 20.63 -1.82 -5.96
C ASP A 129 19.36 -2.03 -6.79
N VAL A 130 19.17 -1.14 -7.76
CA VAL A 130 18.01 -1.19 -8.65
C VAL A 130 18.21 -2.32 -9.67
N ARG A 131 17.44 -3.39 -9.51
CA ARG A 131 17.41 -4.55 -10.41
C ARG A 131 16.07 -4.59 -11.15
N VAL A 132 16.02 -5.23 -12.33
CA VAL A 132 14.79 -5.33 -13.14
C VAL A 132 13.70 -6.11 -12.39
N GLU A 133 14.11 -7.06 -11.57
CA GLU A 133 13.27 -7.90 -10.72
C GLU A 133 12.51 -7.09 -9.66
N MET A 134 12.92 -5.86 -9.36
CA MET A 134 12.17 -4.94 -8.48
C MET A 134 10.80 -4.55 -9.04
N LEU A 135 10.53 -4.84 -10.32
CA LEU A 135 9.18 -4.72 -10.89
C LEU A 135 8.18 -5.68 -10.22
N TYR A 136 8.61 -6.85 -9.75
CA TYR A 136 7.73 -7.81 -9.09
C TYR A 136 7.15 -7.29 -7.77
N PRO A 137 7.97 -6.89 -6.76
CA PRO A 137 7.44 -6.34 -5.52
C PRO A 137 6.71 -5.00 -5.77
N LEU A 138 7.10 -4.20 -6.77
CA LEU A 138 6.38 -2.98 -7.13
C LEU A 138 4.93 -3.25 -7.54
N LEU A 139 4.72 -4.25 -8.42
CA LEU A 139 3.38 -4.59 -8.88
C LEU A 139 2.52 -5.16 -7.74
N LEU A 140 3.10 -6.01 -6.88
CA LEU A 140 2.39 -6.56 -5.73
C LEU A 140 2.00 -5.47 -4.73
N THR A 141 2.95 -4.62 -4.31
CA THR A 141 2.69 -3.50 -3.40
C THR A 141 1.68 -2.51 -3.98
N SER A 142 1.68 -2.28 -5.30
CA SER A 142 0.66 -1.44 -5.94
C SER A 142 -0.76 -2.01 -5.82
N ALA A 143 -0.90 -3.34 -5.78
CA ALA A 143 -2.18 -4.02 -5.61
C ALA A 143 -2.65 -4.07 -4.14
N GLU A 144 -1.76 -3.86 -3.16
CA GLU A 144 -2.13 -3.82 -1.74
C GLU A 144 -3.02 -2.61 -1.41
N ALA A 145 -2.71 -1.43 -1.95
CA ALA A 145 -3.48 -0.22 -1.71
C ALA A 145 -5.00 -0.40 -2.02
N PRO A 146 -5.40 -0.90 -3.20
CA PRO A 146 -6.81 -1.16 -3.48
C PRO A 146 -7.38 -2.33 -2.65
N CYS A 147 -6.57 -3.35 -2.29
CA CYS A 147 -7.02 -4.41 -1.38
C CYS A 147 -7.44 -3.84 -0.02
N ILE A 148 -6.58 -3.00 0.57
CA ILE A 148 -6.80 -2.40 1.88
C ILE A 148 -7.99 -1.42 1.84
N ALA A 149 -8.07 -0.61 0.78
CA ALA A 149 -9.19 0.32 0.60
C ALA A 149 -10.54 -0.41 0.51
N LEU A 150 -10.63 -1.45 -0.33
CA LEU A 150 -11.84 -2.24 -0.49
C LEU A 150 -12.17 -3.04 0.78
N PHE A 151 -11.15 -3.56 1.48
CA PHE A 151 -11.36 -4.24 2.75
C PHE A 151 -12.07 -3.32 3.76
N LEU A 152 -11.57 -2.11 3.97
CA LEU A 152 -12.22 -1.16 4.89
C LEU A 152 -13.62 -0.79 4.40
N ALA A 153 -13.76 -0.45 3.12
CA ALA A 153 -15.01 0.01 2.55
C ALA A 153 -16.10 -1.08 2.55
N ALA A 154 -15.73 -2.35 2.36
CA ALA A 154 -16.67 -3.46 2.29
C ALA A 154 -17.09 -3.99 3.67
N PHE A 155 -16.13 -4.08 4.61
CA PHE A 155 -16.33 -4.81 5.86
C PHE A 155 -16.69 -3.90 7.04
N ALA A 156 -16.28 -2.64 7.07
CA ALA A 156 -16.73 -1.70 8.11
C ALA A 156 -18.19 -1.29 7.88
N ALA A 157 -18.97 -1.11 8.96
CA ALA A 157 -20.34 -0.56 8.89
C ALA A 157 -20.35 0.97 8.80
N ASN A 158 -19.37 1.65 9.40
CA ASN A 158 -19.23 3.12 9.39
C ASN A 158 -17.76 3.53 9.52
N LYS A 159 -17.47 4.83 9.43
CA LYS A 159 -16.13 5.41 9.55
C LYS A 159 -15.44 5.09 10.89
N VAL A 160 -16.19 5.03 11.99
CA VAL A 160 -15.62 4.72 13.32
C VAL A 160 -15.11 3.27 13.36
N GLU A 161 -15.90 2.32 12.84
CA GLU A 161 -15.46 0.94 12.69
C GLU A 161 -14.31 0.82 11.68
N GLY A 162 -14.36 1.59 10.59
CA GLY A 162 -13.24 1.68 9.63
C GLY A 162 -11.93 2.12 10.28
N LEU A 163 -11.99 3.07 11.22
CA LEU A 163 -10.81 3.51 11.98
C LEU A 163 -10.30 2.44 12.95
N ALA A 164 -11.18 1.58 13.46
CA ALA A 164 -10.76 0.42 14.26
C ALA A 164 -10.09 -0.64 13.38
N LEU A 165 -10.69 -0.98 12.23
CA LEU A 165 -10.13 -1.94 11.28
C LEU A 165 -8.81 -1.47 10.68
N SER A 166 -8.64 -0.17 10.42
CA SER A 166 -7.38 0.35 9.88
C SER A 166 -6.20 0.18 10.85
N LYS A 167 -6.45 0.17 12.16
CA LYS A 167 -5.42 -0.17 13.15
C LYS A 167 -5.04 -1.65 13.06
N LEU A 168 -5.99 -2.54 12.78
CA LEU A 168 -5.70 -3.95 12.53
C LEU A 168 -4.90 -4.15 11.24
N CYS A 169 -5.05 -3.28 10.24
CA CYS A 169 -4.17 -3.30 9.06
C CYS A 169 -2.69 -3.04 9.42
N GLY A 170 -2.37 -2.51 10.61
CA GLY A 170 -1.00 -2.47 11.12
C GLY A 170 -0.39 -3.87 11.33
N LEU A 171 -1.21 -4.92 11.51
CA LEU A 171 -0.75 -6.31 11.55
C LEU A 171 -0.17 -6.78 10.21
N LEU A 172 -0.42 -6.05 9.11
CA LEU A 172 0.20 -6.33 7.83
C LEU A 172 1.73 -6.14 7.87
N PHE A 173 2.28 -5.38 8.83
CA PHE A 173 3.73 -5.33 9.03
C PHE A 173 4.35 -6.66 9.50
N VAL A 174 3.54 -7.62 9.94
CA VAL A 174 4.03 -8.95 10.28
C VAL A 174 4.60 -9.67 9.05
N GLY A 175 4.11 -9.39 7.84
CA GLY A 175 4.62 -9.98 6.58
C GLY A 175 6.14 -9.83 6.43
N PRO A 176 6.69 -8.61 6.33
CA PRO A 176 8.14 -8.40 6.24
C PRO A 176 8.91 -8.92 7.45
N VAL A 177 8.33 -8.89 8.65
CA VAL A 177 8.97 -9.46 9.86
C VAL A 177 9.16 -10.97 9.73
N LEU A 178 8.14 -11.68 9.25
CA LEU A 178 8.22 -13.13 9.03
C LEU A 178 9.26 -13.46 7.96
N VAL A 179 9.24 -12.75 6.83
CA VAL A 179 10.18 -12.97 5.73
C VAL A 179 11.64 -12.82 6.18
N PHE A 180 11.96 -11.80 6.97
CA PHE A 180 13.34 -11.52 7.35
C PHE A 180 13.85 -12.34 8.55
N PHE A 181 13.05 -12.46 9.60
CA PHE A 181 13.52 -12.96 10.89
C PHE A 181 13.13 -14.41 11.18
N VAL A 182 12.13 -14.96 10.50
CA VAL A 182 11.60 -16.28 10.81
C VAL A 182 12.24 -17.36 9.93
N PRO A 183 12.70 -18.49 10.49
CA PRO A 183 13.26 -19.59 9.71
C PRO A 183 12.23 -20.24 8.76
N GLY A 184 12.70 -20.70 7.60
CA GLY A 184 11.89 -21.16 6.46
C GLY A 184 10.62 -21.97 6.76
N PRO A 185 10.64 -23.04 7.59
CA PRO A 185 9.43 -23.83 7.86
C PRO A 185 8.29 -23.03 8.52
N TRP A 186 8.64 -22.03 9.33
CA TRP A 186 7.69 -21.20 10.05
C TRP A 186 7.21 -20.00 9.23
N GLN A 187 7.90 -19.64 8.15
CA GLN A 187 7.47 -18.60 7.22
C GLN A 187 6.15 -18.95 6.50
N ALA A 188 5.79 -20.24 6.44
CA ALA A 188 4.53 -20.69 5.86
C ALA A 188 3.29 -20.05 6.50
N VAL A 189 3.37 -19.64 7.77
CA VAL A 189 2.29 -18.89 8.46
C VAL A 189 2.05 -17.53 7.80
N GLY A 190 3.08 -16.93 7.21
CA GLY A 190 3.03 -15.64 6.55
C GLY A 190 2.26 -15.65 5.23
N ILE A 191 2.08 -16.79 4.58
CA ILE A 191 1.42 -16.94 3.27
C ILE A 191 0.00 -16.34 3.25
N ILE A 192 -0.67 -16.32 4.41
CA ILE A 192 -2.02 -15.75 4.58
C ILE A 192 -1.99 -14.21 4.56
N LEU A 193 -0.86 -13.60 4.89
CA LEU A 193 -0.72 -12.15 4.88
C LEU A 193 -0.46 -11.65 3.45
N PRO A 194 -1.22 -10.67 2.93
CA PRO A 194 -0.97 -10.12 1.60
C PRO A 194 0.44 -9.54 1.47
N THR A 195 0.95 -8.94 2.54
CA THR A 195 2.29 -8.34 2.64
C THR A 195 3.43 -9.32 2.64
N TYR A 196 3.19 -10.61 2.88
CA TYR A 196 4.24 -11.62 2.79
C TYR A 196 4.80 -11.70 1.37
N TRP A 197 3.93 -11.73 0.36
CA TRP A 197 4.32 -11.88 -1.04
C TRP A 197 5.21 -10.76 -1.59
N PRO A 198 4.89 -9.46 -1.44
CA PRO A 198 5.78 -8.39 -1.86
C PRO A 198 7.09 -8.36 -1.08
N SER A 199 7.08 -8.69 0.22
CA SER A 199 8.31 -8.75 1.03
C SER A 199 9.23 -9.88 0.60
N GLU A 200 8.69 -11.09 0.40
CA GLU A 200 9.45 -12.24 -0.08
C GLU A 200 9.98 -12.00 -1.49
N SER A 201 9.13 -11.45 -2.38
CA SER A 201 9.54 -11.07 -3.73
C SER A 201 10.61 -9.99 -3.75
N TYR A 202 10.60 -9.06 -2.78
CA TYR A 202 11.61 -8.02 -2.64
C TYR A 202 12.96 -8.61 -2.25
N LEU A 203 12.99 -9.51 -1.26
CA LEU A 203 14.23 -10.14 -0.79
C LEU A 203 14.87 -11.00 -1.88
N GLN A 204 14.07 -11.80 -2.60
CA GLN A 204 14.54 -12.60 -3.74
C GLN A 204 14.99 -11.73 -4.91
N ALA A 205 14.34 -10.59 -5.13
CA ALA A 205 14.78 -9.62 -6.13
C ALA A 205 16.09 -8.93 -5.73
N ALA A 206 16.30 -8.63 -4.45
CA ALA A 206 17.55 -8.06 -3.93
C ALA A 206 18.71 -9.06 -4.02
N SER A 207 18.47 -10.34 -3.72
CA SER A 207 19.50 -11.39 -3.69
C SER A 207 19.96 -11.89 -5.08
N GLY A 208 19.25 -11.56 -6.16
CA GLY A 208 19.60 -12.05 -7.49
C GLY A 208 18.82 -13.27 -7.96
N GLU A 209 17.87 -13.77 -7.18
CA GLU A 209 17.16 -15.02 -7.43
C GLU A 209 15.95 -14.83 -8.36
N SER A 210 16.19 -14.42 -9.60
CA SER A 210 15.13 -14.01 -10.53
C SER A 210 14.05 -15.08 -10.77
N GLY A 211 14.44 -16.37 -10.78
CA GLY A 211 13.52 -17.49 -10.98
C GLY A 211 12.55 -17.67 -9.81
N LEU A 212 13.04 -17.61 -8.57
CA LEU A 212 12.20 -17.69 -7.37
C LEU A 212 11.32 -16.45 -7.26
N ALA A 213 11.89 -15.26 -7.50
CA ALA A 213 11.15 -14.01 -7.48
C ALA A 213 9.94 -14.02 -8.44
N ALA A 214 10.11 -14.61 -9.63
CA ALA A 214 9.02 -14.75 -10.61
C ALA A 214 7.91 -15.72 -10.15
N VAL A 215 8.27 -16.83 -9.48
CA VAL A 215 7.30 -17.79 -8.92
C VAL A 215 6.52 -17.14 -7.78
N THR A 216 7.24 -16.52 -6.83
CA THR A 216 6.66 -15.76 -5.71
C THR A 216 5.73 -14.67 -6.21
N PHE A 217 6.14 -13.94 -7.26
CA PHE A 217 5.30 -12.96 -7.93
C PHE A 217 4.02 -13.58 -8.51
N GLY A 218 4.12 -14.69 -9.22
CA GLY A 218 2.95 -15.35 -9.83
C GLY A 218 1.91 -15.77 -8.79
N ILE A 219 2.36 -16.38 -7.69
CA ILE A 219 1.46 -16.79 -6.59
C ILE A 219 0.91 -15.57 -5.87
N GLY A 220 1.77 -14.60 -5.55
CA GLY A 220 1.36 -13.35 -4.90
C GLY A 220 0.35 -12.57 -5.73
N ALA A 221 0.53 -12.50 -7.05
CA ALA A 221 -0.40 -11.82 -7.95
C ALA A 221 -1.76 -12.53 -7.97
N ALA A 222 -1.78 -13.85 -8.08
CA ALA A 222 -3.02 -14.63 -7.98
C ALA A 222 -3.72 -14.41 -6.63
N TYR A 223 -2.97 -14.35 -5.53
CA TYR A 223 -3.48 -14.08 -4.20
C TYR A 223 -4.11 -12.69 -4.08
N HIS A 224 -3.42 -11.64 -4.55
CA HIS A 224 -3.95 -10.27 -4.56
C HIS A 224 -5.19 -10.15 -5.44
N MET A 225 -5.20 -10.79 -6.61
CA MET A 225 -6.37 -10.80 -7.50
C MET A 225 -7.58 -11.49 -6.84
N LEU A 226 -7.35 -12.57 -6.09
CA LEU A 226 -8.39 -13.23 -5.30
C LEU A 226 -8.94 -12.30 -4.20
N LEU A 227 -8.06 -11.63 -3.46
CA LEU A 227 -8.46 -10.68 -2.42
C LEU A 227 -9.27 -9.51 -3.00
N LEU A 228 -8.80 -8.91 -4.09
CA LEU A 228 -9.53 -7.86 -4.80
C LEU A 228 -10.89 -8.33 -5.27
N TYR A 229 -10.98 -9.55 -5.83
CA TYR A 229 -12.25 -10.12 -6.26
C TYR A 229 -13.23 -10.29 -5.09
N ILE A 230 -12.78 -10.84 -3.95
CA ILE A 230 -13.62 -11.02 -2.77
C ILE A 230 -14.08 -9.67 -2.22
N ALA A 231 -13.16 -8.72 -2.08
CA ALA A 231 -13.45 -7.41 -1.50
C ALA A 231 -14.35 -6.57 -2.42
N ASP A 232 -14.16 -6.63 -3.75
CA ASP A 232 -15.03 -6.00 -4.74
C ASP A 232 -16.46 -6.55 -4.67
N ARG A 233 -16.61 -7.88 -4.65
CA ARG A 233 -17.92 -8.54 -4.52
C ARG A 233 -18.61 -8.19 -3.20
N ALA A 234 -17.86 -8.07 -2.12
CA ALA A 234 -18.39 -7.65 -0.82
C ALA A 234 -18.82 -6.18 -0.83
N PHE A 235 -18.02 -5.29 -1.45
CA PHE A 235 -18.32 -3.88 -1.55
C PHE A 235 -19.53 -3.61 -2.46
N ALA A 236 -19.65 -4.32 -3.59
CA ALA A 236 -20.77 -4.16 -4.51
C ALA A 236 -22.13 -4.37 -3.80
N LYS A 237 -22.23 -5.35 -2.90
CA LYS A 237 -23.43 -5.61 -2.09
C LYS A 237 -23.79 -4.50 -1.11
N ARG A 238 -22.84 -3.60 -0.80
CA ARG A 238 -23.04 -2.44 0.10
C ARG A 238 -23.44 -1.18 -0.67
N MET A 239 -23.27 -1.16 -1.99
CA MET A 239 -23.63 -0.02 -2.84
C MET A 239 -25.06 -0.07 -3.36
N ASP A 240 -25.70 -1.24 -3.31
CA ASP A 240 -27.10 -1.47 -3.68
C ASP A 240 -28.04 -1.16 -2.51
#